data_AF-A0A1Q2ME74-F1
#
_entry.id   AF-A0A1Q2ME74-F1
#
_cell.length_a   1.000
_cell.length_b   1.000
_cell.length_c   1.000
_cell.angle_alpha   90.00
_cell.angle_beta   90.00
_cell.angle_gamma   90.00
#
_symmetry.space_group_name_H-M   'P 1'
#
loop_
_entity.id
_entity.type
_entity.pdbx_description
1 polymer ?
#
loop_
_entity_poly.entity_id
_entity_poly.type
_entity_poly.pdbx_seq_one_letter_code
_entity_poly.pdbx_strand_id
1 'polypeptide(L)'
;MKILAIEPYYGGSHKAFLDGWIANSRHDWHVMGLGPHKWKWRMRGAAVTFARQLKNLPAKSIDFDIIFCSSMLNLAEFLGLARQEIQNIPALLYFRKPDYISIPI
;
A
#
# COMPACT_ATOMS: atom_id res chain seq x y z
N MET A 1 16.86 -0.41 5.93
CA MET A 1 15.80 -1.31 5.39
C MET A 1 15.08 -0.57 4.29
N LYS A 2 14.75 -1.27 3.22
CA LYS A 2 13.95 -0.79 2.09
C LYS A 2 12.49 -1.19 2.28
N ILE A 3 11.62 -0.20 2.35
CA ILE A 3 10.20 -0.35 2.67
C ILE A 3 9.38 -0.01 1.44
N LEU A 4 8.55 -0.95 0.99
CA LEU A 4 7.52 -0.68 0.00
C LEU A 4 6.25 -0.22 0.71
N ALA A 5 5.92 1.06 0.66
CA ALA A 5 4.68 1.60 1.18
C ALA A 5 3.60 1.64 0.09
N ILE A 6 2.48 0.96 0.31
CA ILE A 6 1.34 0.92 -0.60
C ILE A 6 0.16 1.61 0.06
N GLU A 7 -0.22 2.77 -0.48
CA GLU A 7 -1.31 3.59 0.06
C GLU A 7 -2.38 3.87 -1.03
N PRO A 8 -3.49 3.09 -1.05
CA PRO A 8 -4.60 3.30 -1.98
C PRO A 8 -5.25 4.69 -1.94
N TYR A 9 -5.12 5.41 -0.84
CA TYR A 9 -5.71 6.73 -0.63
C TYR A 9 -4.68 7.70 -0.05
N TYR A 10 -3.73 8.10 -0.88
CA TYR A 10 -2.61 8.94 -0.47
C TYR A 10 -2.98 10.42 -0.45
N GLY A 11 -3.70 10.83 0.60
CA GLY A 11 -4.04 12.22 0.90
C GLY A 11 -4.62 12.39 2.30
N GLY A 12 -4.89 13.65 2.67
CA GLY A 12 -5.38 13.99 4.01
C GLY A 12 -4.53 13.35 5.12
N SER A 13 -5.19 12.74 6.10
CA SER A 13 -4.52 12.10 7.24
C SER A 13 -3.63 10.91 6.86
N HIS A 14 -3.94 10.17 5.79
CA HIS A 14 -3.12 9.02 5.36
C HIS A 14 -1.75 9.49 4.85
N LYS A 15 -1.76 10.55 4.03
CA LYS A 15 -0.53 11.20 3.57
C LYS A 15 0.23 11.82 4.74
N ALA A 16 -0.45 12.57 5.61
CA ALA A 16 0.21 13.19 6.76
C ALA A 16 0.89 12.17 7.69
N PHE A 17 0.23 11.04 7.94
CA PHE A 17 0.80 9.93 8.71
C PHE A 17 2.04 9.33 8.02
N LEU A 18 1.89 8.92 6.75
CA LEU A 18 2.97 8.25 6.02
C LEU A 18 4.17 9.18 5.82
N ASP A 19 3.95 10.43 5.42
CA ASP A 19 5.02 11.42 5.23
C ASP A 19 5.73 11.75 6.54
N GLY A 20 4.96 11.87 7.63
CA GLY A 20 5.51 12.07 8.96
C GLY A 20 6.39 10.89 9.38
N TRP A 21 5.96 9.67 9.13
CA TRP A 21 6.76 8.49 9.45
C TRP A 21 8.03 8.39 8.59
N ILE A 22 7.92 8.63 7.28
CA ILE A 22 9.05 8.67 6.35
C ILE A 22 10.09 9.67 6.86
N ALA A 23 9.67 10.91 7.14
CA ALA A 23 10.55 12.00 7.56
C ALA A 23 11.26 11.75 8.91
N ASN A 24 10.68 10.91 9.78
CA ASN A 24 11.21 10.63 11.11
C ASN A 24 11.79 9.21 11.24
N SER A 25 12.10 8.56 10.13
CA SER A 25 12.68 7.21 10.10
C SER A 25 14.05 7.19 9.43
N ARG A 26 14.81 6.11 9.66
CA ARG A 26 16.11 5.86 9.00
C ARG A 26 15.97 4.85 7.84
N HIS A 27 14.76 4.59 7.39
CA HIS A 27 14.47 3.60 6.35
C HIS A 27 14.43 4.25 4.98
N ASP A 28 14.70 3.47 3.95
CA ASP A 28 14.53 3.86 2.55
C ASP A 28 13.11 3.49 2.11
N TRP A 29 12.33 4.46 1.63
CA TRP A 29 10.91 4.30 1.35
C TRP A 29 10.60 4.43 -0.13
N HIS A 30 9.95 3.41 -0.67
CA HIS A 30 9.32 3.46 -1.98
C HIS A 30 7.81 3.53 -1.83
N VAL A 31 7.22 4.67 -2.18
CA VAL A 31 5.78 4.90 -2.01
C VAL A 31 5.05 4.65 -3.32
N MET A 32 4.18 3.64 -3.34
CA MET A 32 3.14 3.47 -4.35
C MET A 32 1.83 4.01 -3.81
N GLY A 33 1.53 5.26 -4.14
CA GLY A 33 0.34 5.97 -3.70
C GLY A 33 -0.67 6.19 -4.83
N LEU A 34 -1.95 6.12 -4.52
CA LEU A 34 -3.02 6.54 -5.43
C LEU A 34 -3.72 7.78 -4.90
N GLY A 35 -4.13 8.68 -5.80
CA GLY A 35 -4.74 9.97 -5.43
C GLY A 35 -6.01 9.81 -4.57
N PRO A 36 -6.27 10.76 -3.65
CA PRO A 36 -7.24 10.68 -2.55
C PRO A 36 -8.67 10.96 -3.01
N HIS A 37 -9.15 10.17 -3.97
CA HIS A 37 -10.50 10.28 -4.50
C HIS A 37 -11.11 8.89 -4.64
N LYS A 38 -12.45 8.83 -4.65
CA LYS A 38 -13.21 7.60 -4.89
C LYS A 38 -12.77 6.46 -3.95
N TRP A 39 -12.71 6.71 -2.65
CA TRP A 39 -12.15 5.77 -1.65
C TRP A 39 -12.75 4.36 -1.71
N LYS A 40 -14.06 4.22 -1.93
CA LYS A 40 -14.71 2.90 -2.13
C LYS A 40 -14.16 2.14 -3.33
N TRP A 41 -13.84 2.85 -4.41
CA TRP A 41 -13.20 2.28 -5.60
C TRP A 41 -11.73 1.93 -5.33
N ARG A 42 -11.02 2.74 -4.53
CA ARG A 42 -9.67 2.42 -4.08
C ARG A 42 -9.64 1.13 -3.28
N MET A 43 -10.57 0.94 -2.35
CA MET A 43 -10.65 -0.29 -1.55
C MET A 43 -10.87 -1.56 -2.39
N ARG A 44 -11.61 -1.46 -3.51
CA ARG A 44 -11.95 -2.62 -4.35
C ARG A 44 -10.96 -2.86 -5.50
N GLY A 45 -10.28 -1.82 -5.99
CA GLY A 45 -9.50 -1.89 -7.23
C GLY A 45 -8.01 -1.56 -7.09
N ALA A 46 -7.56 -1.10 -5.92
CA ALA A 46 -6.17 -0.70 -5.75
C ALA A 46 -5.21 -1.90 -5.84
N ALA A 47 -5.59 -3.08 -5.35
CA ALA A 47 -4.77 -4.29 -5.42
C ALA A 47 -4.34 -4.61 -6.87
N VAL A 48 -5.30 -4.66 -7.80
CA VAL A 48 -5.04 -4.86 -9.24
C VAL A 48 -4.15 -3.75 -9.81
N THR A 49 -4.43 -2.51 -9.44
CA THR A 49 -3.68 -1.34 -9.93
C THR A 49 -2.22 -1.41 -9.51
N PHE A 50 -1.95 -1.65 -8.22
CA PHE A 50 -0.60 -1.74 -7.69
C PHE A 50 0.14 -2.98 -8.18
N ALA A 51 -0.53 -4.14 -8.32
CA ALA A 51 0.09 -5.32 -8.90
C ALA A 51 0.56 -5.08 -10.34
N ARG A 52 -0.18 -4.30 -11.14
CA ARG A 52 0.23 -3.88 -12.49
C ARG A 52 1.40 -2.89 -12.47
N GLN A 53 1.38 -1.90 -11.57
CA GLN A 53 2.51 -0.97 -11.42
C GLN A 53 3.80 -1.70 -11.03
N LEU A 54 3.69 -2.64 -10.10
CA LEU A 54 4.80 -3.48 -9.64
C LEU A 54 5.35 -4.40 -10.74
N LYS A 55 4.48 -4.94 -11.60
CA LYS A 55 4.89 -5.73 -12.78
C LYS A 55 5.72 -4.92 -13.78
N ASN A 56 5.49 -3.61 -13.85
CA ASN A 56 6.24 -2.72 -14.74
C ASN A 56 7.60 -2.29 -14.17
N LEU A 57 7.88 -2.57 -12.89
CA LEU A 57 9.19 -2.32 -12.31
C LEU A 57 10.21 -3.37 -12.79
N PRO A 58 11.45 -2.96 -13.13
CA PRO A 58 12.52 -3.89 -13.42
C PRO A 58 12.70 -4.87 -12.26
N ALA A 59 12.94 -6.16 -12.55
CA ALA A 59 13.13 -7.18 -11.52
C ALA A 59 14.23 -6.81 -10.50
N LYS A 60 15.31 -6.18 -10.98
CA LYS A 60 16.43 -5.71 -10.15
C LYS A 60 16.06 -4.59 -9.18
N SER A 61 14.91 -3.93 -9.37
CA SER A 61 14.40 -2.88 -8.48
C SER A 61 13.52 -3.44 -7.36
N ILE A 62 13.28 -4.75 -7.34
CA ILE A 62 12.50 -5.41 -6.30
C ILE A 62 13.48 -5.98 -5.26
N ASP A 63 13.87 -5.14 -4.31
CA ASP A 63 14.77 -5.50 -3.22
C ASP A 63 14.28 -4.97 -1.86
N PHE A 64 12.97 -5.01 -1.65
CA PHE A 64 12.32 -4.56 -0.42
C PHE A 64 12.47 -5.59 0.71
N ASP A 65 12.71 -5.11 1.92
CA ASP A 65 12.80 -5.93 3.14
C ASP A 65 11.42 -6.15 3.77
N ILE A 66 10.50 -5.19 3.58
CA ILE A 66 9.17 -5.19 4.18
C ILE A 66 8.18 -4.42 3.31
N ILE A 67 6.93 -4.88 3.28
CA ILE A 67 5.80 -4.17 2.68
C ILE A 67 5.00 -3.53 3.80
N PHE A 68 4.73 -2.24 3.68
CA PHE A 68 3.77 -1.52 4.51
C PHE A 68 2.53 -1.19 3.69
N CYS A 69 1.34 -1.40 4.22
CA CYS A 69 0.10 -0.93 3.59
C CYS A 69 -0.97 -0.59 4.62
N SER A 70 -1.85 0.33 4.27
CA SER A 70 -3.04 0.59 5.09
C SER A 70 -4.13 -0.43 4.82
N SER A 71 -5.07 -0.55 5.76
CA SER A 71 -6.28 -1.38 5.65
C SER A 71 -7.22 -0.99 4.51
N MET A 72 -6.91 0.07 3.74
CA MET A 72 -7.60 0.37 2.49
C MET A 72 -7.19 -0.56 1.35
N LEU A 73 -6.06 -1.28 1.48
CA LEU A 73 -5.62 -2.26 0.50
C LEU A 73 -6.13 -3.65 0.89
N ASN A 74 -6.75 -4.35 -0.05
CA ASN A 74 -6.89 -5.80 0.07
C ASN A 74 -5.52 -6.46 -0.14
N LEU A 75 -4.78 -6.67 0.96
CA LEU A 75 -3.42 -7.19 0.93
C LEU A 75 -3.35 -8.61 0.33
N ALA A 76 -4.30 -9.48 0.67
CA ALA A 76 -4.32 -10.85 0.17
C ALA A 76 -4.49 -10.90 -1.36
N GLU A 77 -5.41 -10.09 -1.89
CA GLU A 77 -5.61 -9.94 -3.33
C GLU A 77 -4.38 -9.34 -4.01
N PHE A 78 -3.75 -8.33 -3.41
CA PHE A 78 -2.52 -7.74 -3.92
C PHE A 78 -1.41 -8.79 -4.02
N LEU A 79 -1.15 -9.57 -2.96
CA LEU A 79 -0.11 -10.61 -2.95
C LEU A 79 -0.42 -11.73 -3.96
N GLY A 80 -1.68 -12.14 -4.11
CA GLY A 80 -2.08 -13.13 -5.11
C GLY A 80 -1.88 -12.66 -6.56
N LEU A 81 -1.89 -11.35 -6.82
CA LEU A 81 -1.68 -10.76 -8.15
C LEU A 81 -0.24 -10.30 -8.40
N ALA A 82 0.52 -10.08 -7.32
CA ALA A 82 1.90 -9.60 -7.34
C ALA A 82 2.87 -10.69 -7.86
N ARG A 83 4.07 -10.24 -8.27
CA ARG A 83 5.13 -11.15 -8.72
C ARG A 83 5.67 -11.98 -7.55
N GLN A 84 6.25 -13.14 -7.85
CA GLN A 84 6.74 -14.09 -6.84
C GLN A 84 7.79 -13.48 -5.89
N GLU A 85 8.62 -12.55 -6.37
CA GLU A 85 9.65 -11.87 -5.58
C GLU A 85 9.06 -11.05 -4.42
N ILE A 86 7.77 -10.68 -4.52
CA ILE A 86 7.06 -9.84 -3.55
C ILE A 86 6.28 -10.71 -2.56
N GLN A 87 5.83 -11.89 -2.98
CA GLN A 87 4.92 -12.74 -2.21
C GLN A 87 5.53 -13.23 -0.89
N ASN A 88 6.86 -13.36 -0.83
CA ASN A 88 7.58 -13.81 0.36
C ASN A 88 8.07 -12.67 1.27
N ILE A 89 7.85 -11.42 0.88
CA ILE A 89 8.29 -10.27 1.68
C ILE A 89 7.30 -10.09 2.84
N PRO A 90 7.79 -9.98 4.09
CA PRO A 90 6.93 -9.71 5.25
C PRO A 90 6.08 -8.45 5.03
N ALA A 91 4.81 -8.52 5.39
CA ALA A 91 3.87 -7.41 5.22
C ALA A 91 3.31 -6.93 6.55
N LEU A 92 3.34 -5.61 6.75
CA LEU A 92 2.72 -4.89 7.86
C LEU A 92 1.43 -4.22 7.36
N LEU A 93 0.29 -4.72 7.84
CA LEU A 93 -1.03 -4.14 7.56
C LEU A 93 -1.44 -3.20 8.69
N TYR A 94 -1.56 -1.91 8.39
CA TYR A 94 -1.95 -0.88 9.35
C TYR A 94 -3.43 -0.55 9.27
N PHE A 95 -4.15 -0.87 10.34
CA PHE A 95 -5.56 -0.52 10.49
C PHE A 95 -5.71 0.87 11.07
N ARG A 96 -6.12 1.82 10.22
CA ARG A 96 -6.63 3.10 10.70
C ARG A 96 -8.08 2.90 11.13
N LYS A 97 -8.48 3.53 12.24
CA LYS A 97 -9.87 3.52 12.73
C LYS A 97 -10.82 3.76 11.55
N PRO A 98 -11.82 2.87 11.33
CA PRO A 98 -12.75 3.06 10.23
C PRO A 98 -13.56 4.32 10.50
N ASP A 99 -13.47 5.30 9.60
CA ASP A 99 -14.47 6.35 9.50
C ASP A 99 -15.73 5.66 8.91
N TYR A 100 -16.52 5.04 9.80
CA TYR A 100 -17.83 4.40 9.61
C TYR A 100 -18.09 3.73 8.24
N ILE A 101 -17.98 2.39 8.20
CA ILE A 101 -18.64 1.59 7.15
C ILE A 101 -20.10 1.40 7.58
N SER A 102 -21.00 2.28 7.12
CA SER A 102 -22.43 1.99 7.17
C SER A 102 -22.75 0.92 6.13
N ILE A 103 -23.08 -0.29 6.57
CA ILE A 103 -23.71 -1.32 5.74
C ILE A 103 -25.21 -1.02 5.78
N PRO A 104 -25.88 -0.75 4.65
CA PRO A 104 -27.34 -0.74 4.65
C PRO A 104 -27.80 -2.17 4.97
N ILE A 105 -28.52 -2.31 6.08
CA ILE A 105 -29.33 -3.47 6.40
C ILE A 105 -30.65 -3.31 5.66
#